data_AF-A0A5J4Q7F4-F1
#
_entry.id   AF-A0A5J4Q7F4-F1
#
_cell.length_a   1.000
_cell.length_b   1.000
_cell.length_c   1.000
_cell.angle_alpha   90.00
_cell.angle_beta   90.00
_cell.angle_gamma   90.00
#
_symmetry.space_group_name_H-M   'P 1'
#
loop_
_entity.id
_entity.type
_entity.pdbx_description
1 polymer ?
#
loop_
_entity_poly.entity_id
_entity_poly.type
_entity_poly.pdbx_seq_one_letter_code
_entity_poly.pdbx_strand_id
1 'polypeptide(L)'
;METNELQRSITAIVIPLFLVFMMYMMKVLEVGMNWNFIHLGVYPLSKKGIFGIFAHPLVHSSFKHLFANTIPFFFLSWCLFYFYRDIASSIFFIIWVGCGIVIFLIGKEGWHVGASGVIYGCFFLYNPN
;
A
#
# COMPACT_ATOMS: atom_id res chain seq x y z
N MET A 1 -13.96 26.84 -13.43
CA MET A 1 -13.86 25.44 -13.90
C MET A 1 -12.44 24.91 -13.67
N GLU A 2 -11.41 25.59 -14.17
CA GLU A 2 -9.99 25.18 -14.04
C GLU A 2 -9.47 25.08 -12.59
N THR A 3 -9.88 26.02 -11.71
CA THR A 3 -9.49 26.02 -10.29
C THR A 3 -10.01 24.80 -9.51
N ASN A 4 -11.17 24.27 -9.88
CA ASN A 4 -11.78 23.12 -9.21
C ASN A 4 -11.05 21.81 -9.58
N GLU A 5 -10.69 21.64 -10.85
CA GLU A 5 -9.92 20.47 -11.31
C GLU A 5 -8.48 20.47 -10.77
N LEU A 6 -7.85 21.64 -10.63
CA LEU A 6 -6.55 21.75 -9.99
C LEU A 6 -6.62 21.38 -8.50
N GLN A 7 -7.59 21.92 -7.76
CA GLN A 7 -7.81 21.58 -6.35
C GLN A 7 -8.12 20.10 -6.15
N ARG A 8 -8.92 19.52 -7.05
CA ARG A 8 -9.22 18.09 -7.07
C ARG A 8 -7.95 17.26 -7.27
N SER A 9 -7.12 17.64 -8.24
CA SER A 9 -5.83 16.98 -8.51
C SER A 9 -4.89 17.05 -7.31
N ILE A 10 -4.75 18.23 -6.69
CA ILE A 10 -3.91 18.45 -5.50
C ILE A 10 -4.40 17.60 -4.33
N THR A 11 -5.71 17.58 -4.07
CA THR A 11 -6.25 16.80 -2.95
C THR A 11 -6.03 15.30 -3.16
N ALA A 12 -6.16 14.83 -4.40
CA ALA A 12 -6.01 13.42 -4.74
C ALA A 12 -4.57 12.89 -4.60
N ILE A 13 -3.54 13.74 -4.71
CA ILE A 13 -2.14 13.31 -4.55
C ILE A 13 -1.67 13.23 -3.10
N VAL A 14 -2.35 13.90 -2.16
CA VAL A 14 -1.90 14.02 -0.76
C VAL A 14 -1.75 12.65 -0.08
N ILE A 15 -2.79 11.82 -0.13
CA ILE A 15 -2.77 10.50 0.53
C ILE A 15 -1.74 9.56 -0.14
N PRO A 16 -1.74 9.37 -1.48
CA PRO A 16 -0.71 8.59 -2.17
C PRO A 16 0.71 9.03 -1.83
N LEU A 17 0.99 10.32 -1.89
CA LEU A 17 2.33 10.85 -1.66
C LEU A 17 2.76 10.68 -0.20
N PHE A 18 1.84 10.90 0.75
CA PHE A 18 2.09 10.65 2.16
C PHE A 18 2.44 9.19 2.43
N LEU A 19 1.71 8.24 1.83
CA LEU A 19 2.00 6.82 2.00
C LEU A 19 3.32 6.42 1.33
N VAL A 20 3.64 6.97 0.15
CA VAL A 20 4.96 6.78 -0.48
C VAL A 20 6.06 7.30 0.43
N PHE A 21 5.91 8.50 0.98
CA PHE A 21 6.85 9.05 1.94
C PHE A 21 7.05 8.11 3.15
N MET A 22 5.96 7.60 3.74
CA MET A 22 6.04 6.66 4.86
C MET A 22 6.76 5.36 4.48
N MET A 23 6.52 4.80 3.29
CA MET A 23 7.23 3.62 2.80
C MET A 23 8.75 3.83 2.70
N TYR A 24 9.19 4.98 2.19
CA TYR A 24 10.61 5.33 2.13
C TYR A 24 11.19 5.60 3.51
N MET A 25 10.47 6.34 4.36
CA MET A 25 10.89 6.60 5.74
C MET A 25 11.12 5.29 6.50
N MET A 26 10.19 4.35 6.41
CA MET A 26 10.31 3.02 7.01
C MET A 26 11.57 2.29 6.52
N LYS A 27 11.83 2.26 5.20
CA LYS A 27 13.01 1.58 4.65
C LYS A 27 14.32 2.27 5.02
N VAL A 28 14.36 3.61 5.06
CA VAL A 28 15.54 4.36 5.50
C VAL A 28 15.84 4.11 6.97
N LEU A 29 14.81 4.10 7.84
CA LEU A 29 14.97 3.79 9.26
C LEU A 29 15.41 2.34 9.48
N GLU A 30 14.82 1.38 8.76
CA GLU A 30 15.21 -0.04 8.82
C GLU A 30 16.72 -0.21 8.59
N VAL A 31 17.24 0.40 7.52
CA VAL A 31 18.65 0.30 7.13
C VAL A 31 19.54 1.13 8.06
N GLY A 32 19.17 2.38 8.34
CA GLY A 32 19.97 3.30 9.14
C GLY A 32 20.09 2.90 10.61
N MET A 33 19.07 2.25 11.17
CA MET A 33 19.05 1.78 12.56
C MET A 33 19.42 0.31 12.71
N ASN A 34 19.74 -0.39 11.60
CA ASN A 34 19.98 -1.84 11.58
C ASN A 34 18.81 -2.63 12.21
N TRP A 35 17.58 -2.20 11.94
CA TRP A 35 16.36 -2.86 12.39
C TRP A 35 15.85 -3.84 11.34
N ASN A 36 15.00 -4.77 11.75
CA ASN A 36 14.34 -5.69 10.82
C ASN A 36 12.81 -5.50 10.87
N PHE A 37 12.32 -4.59 10.03
CA PHE A 37 10.89 -4.31 9.89
C PHE A 37 10.12 -5.38 9.12
N ILE A 38 10.78 -6.37 8.51
CA ILE A 38 10.09 -7.45 7.78
C ILE A 38 9.10 -8.20 8.69
N HIS A 39 9.39 -8.27 10.00
CA HIS A 39 8.51 -8.86 11.01
C HIS A 39 7.24 -8.06 11.31
N LEU A 40 7.09 -6.85 10.75
CA LEU A 40 5.83 -6.10 10.75
C LEU A 40 4.93 -6.49 9.56
N GLY A 41 5.40 -7.37 8.67
CA GLY A 41 4.62 -7.93 7.57
C GLY A 41 3.58 -8.96 8.03
N VAL A 42 2.81 -9.49 7.07
CA VAL A 42 1.87 -10.58 7.34
C VAL A 42 2.66 -11.88 7.46
N TYR A 43 2.46 -12.61 8.55
CA TYR A 43 2.84 -14.01 8.67
C TYR A 43 1.56 -14.86 8.69
N PRO A 44 1.32 -15.73 7.69
CA PRO A 44 0.07 -16.45 7.56
C PRO A 44 -0.25 -17.31 8.79
N LEU A 45 -1.53 -17.31 9.18
CA LEU A 45 -2.09 -18.13 10.27
C LEU A 45 -1.38 -18.01 11.63
N SER A 46 -0.63 -16.93 11.88
CA SER A 46 0.16 -16.73 13.10
C SER A 46 -0.23 -15.45 13.83
N LYS A 47 -0.36 -15.50 15.16
CA LYS A 47 -0.63 -14.32 15.99
C LYS A 47 0.39 -13.19 15.77
N LYS A 48 1.65 -13.54 15.49
CA LYS A 48 2.71 -12.58 15.21
C LYS A 48 2.50 -11.81 13.89
N GLY A 49 1.75 -12.39 12.95
CA GLY A 49 1.50 -11.83 11.62
C GLY A 49 0.20 -11.01 11.51
N ILE A 50 -0.65 -10.99 12.54
CA ILE A 50 -1.96 -10.30 12.50
C ILE A 50 -1.76 -8.79 12.32
N PHE A 51 -0.77 -8.20 13.00
CA PHE A 51 -0.47 -6.78 12.84
C PHE A 51 -0.10 -6.43 11.39
N GLY A 52 0.51 -7.37 10.68
CA GLY A 52 0.86 -7.23 9.28
C GLY A 52 -0.32 -7.01 8.35
N ILE A 53 -1.54 -7.39 8.73
CA ILE A 53 -2.73 -7.15 7.91
C ILE A 53 -2.85 -5.65 7.59
N PHE A 54 -2.48 -4.79 8.53
CA PHE A 54 -2.49 -3.34 8.37
C PHE A 54 -1.13 -2.78 7.95
N ALA A 55 -0.03 -3.34 8.43
CA ALA A 55 1.30 -2.74 8.27
C ALA A 55 2.07 -3.21 7.01
N HIS A 56 1.72 -4.36 6.42
CA HIS A 56 2.52 -4.96 5.35
C HIS A 56 2.78 -4.05 4.13
N PRO A 57 1.88 -3.16 3.68
CA PRO A 57 2.16 -2.34 2.50
C PRO A 57 3.20 -1.27 2.78
N LEU A 58 3.44 -0.91 4.05
CA LEU A 58 4.41 0.11 4.44
C LEU A 58 5.86 -0.43 4.49
N VAL A 59 6.01 -1.74 4.57
CA VAL A 59 7.31 -2.41 4.72
C VAL A 59 7.69 -3.06 3.40
N HIS A 60 8.99 -3.06 3.07
CA HIS A 60 9.49 -3.69 1.85
C HIS A 60 10.72 -4.53 2.17
N SER A 61 11.00 -5.58 1.40
CA SER A 61 12.16 -6.45 1.63
C SER A 61 13.49 -5.86 1.15
N SER A 62 13.47 -4.89 0.22
CA SER A 62 14.65 -4.20 -0.30
C SER A 62 14.28 -2.85 -0.91
N PHE A 63 15.26 -1.99 -1.16
CA PHE A 63 15.05 -0.77 -1.96
C PHE A 63 14.54 -1.09 -3.36
N LYS A 64 15.06 -2.13 -4.02
CA LYS A 64 14.57 -2.56 -5.35
C LYS A 64 13.09 -2.90 -5.34
N HIS A 65 12.63 -3.62 -4.31
CA HIS A 65 11.22 -3.94 -4.12
C HIS A 65 10.38 -2.66 -3.89
N LEU A 66 10.85 -1.75 -3.03
CA LEU A 66 10.22 -0.46 -2.80
C LEU A 66 10.08 0.36 -4.10
N PHE A 67 11.18 0.57 -4.84
CA PHE A 67 11.17 1.31 -6.10
C PHE A 67 10.20 0.71 -7.14
N ALA A 68 10.15 -0.62 -7.23
CA ALA A 68 9.23 -1.31 -8.14
C ALA A 68 7.74 -1.10 -7.76
N ASN A 69 7.44 -0.77 -6.50
CA ASN A 69 6.09 -0.53 -6.02
C ASN A 69 5.74 0.97 -6.05
N THR A 70 6.70 1.89 -5.97
CA THR A 70 6.48 3.35 -5.87
C THR A 70 5.58 3.90 -6.97
N ILE A 71 5.98 3.74 -8.24
CA ILE A 71 5.25 4.33 -9.39
C ILE A 71 3.85 3.72 -9.53
N PRO A 72 3.67 2.39 -9.61
CA PRO A 72 2.33 1.81 -9.77
C PRO A 72 1.42 2.09 -8.57
N PHE A 73 1.95 2.05 -7.34
CA PHE A 73 1.17 2.40 -6.15
C PHE A 73 0.70 3.85 -6.20
N PHE A 74 1.62 4.80 -6.44
CA PHE A 74 1.29 6.21 -6.50
C PHE A 74 0.24 6.50 -7.57
N PHE A 75 0.47 6.01 -8.79
CA PHE A 75 -0.43 6.29 -9.91
C PHE A 75 -1.83 5.72 -9.69
N LEU A 76 -1.95 4.45 -9.28
CA LEU A 76 -3.26 3.81 -9.13
C LEU A 76 -4.05 4.36 -7.93
N SER A 77 -3.36 4.67 -6.82
CA SER A 77 -4.01 5.31 -5.67
C SER A 77 -4.39 6.75 -5.95
N TRP A 78 -3.56 7.52 -6.68
CA TRP A 78 -3.92 8.85 -7.15
C TRP A 78 -5.16 8.82 -8.05
N CYS A 79 -5.21 7.93 -9.03
CA CYS A 79 -6.41 7.71 -9.84
C CYS A 79 -7.63 7.41 -8.98
N LEU A 80 -7.47 6.66 -7.88
CA LEU A 80 -8.60 6.25 -7.04
C LEU A 80 -9.19 7.47 -6.32
N PHE A 81 -8.33 8.27 -5.70
CA PHE A 81 -8.72 9.49 -5.01
C PHE A 81 -9.17 10.59 -5.97
N TYR A 82 -8.72 10.56 -7.23
CA TYR A 82 -9.15 11.52 -8.24
C TYR A 82 -10.53 11.18 -8.83
N PHE A 83 -10.74 9.93 -9.28
CA PHE A 83 -11.94 9.52 -10.00
C PHE A 83 -13.08 9.07 -9.08
N TYR A 84 -12.79 8.44 -7.93
CA TYR A 84 -13.79 7.86 -7.02
C TYR A 84 -13.85 8.57 -5.66
N ARG A 85 -13.58 9.88 -5.62
CA ARG A 85 -13.34 10.68 -4.40
C ARG A 85 -14.25 10.36 -3.20
N ASP A 86 -15.56 10.27 -3.42
CA ASP A 86 -16.55 10.12 -2.34
C ASP A 86 -16.46 8.76 -1.63
N ILE A 87 -15.95 7.74 -2.33
CA ILE A 87 -15.84 6.36 -1.83
C ILE A 87 -14.38 5.86 -1.79
N ALA A 88 -13.42 6.66 -2.26
CA ALA A 88 -12.02 6.29 -2.45
C ALA A 88 -11.38 5.78 -1.16
N SER A 89 -11.58 6.47 -0.03
CA SER A 89 -11.05 6.05 1.27
C SER A 89 -11.56 4.68 1.69
N SER A 90 -12.85 4.41 1.49
CA SER A 90 -13.46 3.12 1.83
C SER A 90 -12.94 2.01 0.93
N ILE A 91 -12.89 2.23 -0.39
CA ILE A 91 -12.35 1.26 -1.35
C ILE A 91 -10.87 0.98 -1.05
N PHE A 92 -10.07 2.03 -0.83
CA PHE A 92 -8.65 1.90 -0.54
C PHE A 92 -8.42 1.10 0.73
N PHE A 93 -9.17 1.38 1.80
CA PHE A 93 -9.08 0.64 3.05
C PHE A 93 -9.50 -0.82 2.90
N ILE A 94 -10.58 -1.09 2.16
CA ILE A 94 -11.02 -2.46 1.86
C ILE A 94 -9.94 -3.23 1.09
N ILE A 95 -9.34 -2.63 0.06
CA ILE A 95 -8.24 -3.25 -0.70
C ILE A 95 -7.04 -3.48 0.22
N TRP A 96 -6.63 -2.46 0.97
CA TRP A 96 -5.48 -2.50 1.86
C TRP A 96 -5.57 -3.63 2.89
N VAL A 97 -6.66 -3.65 3.65
CA VAL A 97 -6.89 -4.65 4.71
C VAL A 97 -7.26 -6.00 4.11
N GLY A 98 -8.09 -6.00 3.07
CA GLY A 98 -8.53 -7.21 2.37
C GLY A 98 -7.36 -8.00 1.81
N CYS A 99 -6.38 -7.35 1.18
CA CYS A 99 -5.15 -8.00 0.74
C CYS A 99 -4.39 -8.63 1.92
N GLY A 100 -4.27 -7.91 3.04
CA GLY A 100 -3.63 -8.44 4.25
C GLY A 100 -4.34 -9.67 4.81
N ILE A 101 -5.68 -9.66 4.84
CA ILE A 101 -6.51 -10.78 5.29
C ILE A 101 -6.33 -11.99 4.35
N VAL A 102 -6.38 -11.77 3.04
CA VAL A 102 -6.17 -12.84 2.05
C VAL A 102 -4.79 -13.47 2.23
N ILE A 103 -3.73 -12.67 2.32
CA ILE A 103 -2.37 -13.17 2.58
C ILE A 103 -2.33 -13.93 3.92
N PHE A 104 -3.00 -13.44 4.95
CA PHE A 104 -3.01 -14.08 6.26
C PHE A 104 -3.65 -15.47 6.24
N LEU A 105 -4.72 -15.64 5.45
CA LEU A 105 -5.49 -16.88 5.39
C LEU A 105 -4.86 -17.93 4.45
N ILE A 106 -4.35 -17.49 3.28
CA ILE A 106 -3.93 -18.40 2.21
C ILE A 106 -2.47 -18.22 1.75
N GLY A 107 -1.72 -17.31 2.39
CA GLY A 107 -0.32 -17.07 2.04
C GLY A 107 0.59 -18.24 2.39
N LYS A 108 1.66 -18.42 1.61
CA LYS A 108 2.73 -19.39 1.91
C LYS A 108 3.51 -19.02 3.17
N GLU A 109 4.17 -19.97 3.81
CA GLU A 109 5.04 -19.67 4.96
C GLU A 109 6.10 -18.62 4.63
N GLY A 110 6.27 -17.66 5.54
CA GLY A 110 7.17 -16.53 5.41
C GLY A 110 6.51 -15.19 5.73
N TRP A 111 7.34 -14.16 5.89
CA TRP A 111 6.88 -12.80 6.05
C TRP A 111 6.56 -12.17 4.70
N HIS A 112 5.33 -11.70 4.53
CA HIS A 112 4.85 -11.01 3.34
C HIS A 112 4.78 -9.51 3.62
N VAL A 113 5.47 -8.75 2.78
CA VAL A 113 5.60 -7.30 2.86
C VAL A 113 5.49 -6.71 1.46
N GLY A 114 5.19 -5.43 1.38
CA GLY A 114 5.13 -4.66 0.14
C GLY A 114 3.70 -4.30 -0.26
N ALA A 115 3.59 -3.26 -1.08
CA ALA A 115 2.32 -2.70 -1.51
C ALA A 115 1.71 -3.39 -2.74
N SER A 116 2.34 -4.45 -3.26
CA SER A 116 1.92 -5.18 -4.46
C SER A 116 0.48 -5.69 -4.39
N GLY A 117 0.03 -6.19 -3.25
CA GLY A 117 -1.38 -6.57 -3.06
C GLY A 117 -2.34 -5.41 -3.32
N VAL A 118 -2.03 -4.23 -2.75
CA VAL A 118 -2.81 -3.01 -2.96
C VAL A 118 -2.77 -2.56 -4.43
N ILE A 119 -1.60 -2.64 -5.06
CA ILE A 119 -1.43 -2.34 -6.50
C ILE A 119 -2.34 -3.25 -7.34
N TYR A 120 -2.31 -4.56 -7.11
CA TYR A 120 -3.14 -5.50 -7.87
C TYR A 120 -4.64 -5.30 -7.60
N GLY A 121 -5.03 -5.04 -6.35
CA GLY A 121 -6.42 -4.74 -6.01
C GLY A 121 -6.94 -3.48 -6.68
N CYS A 122 -6.15 -2.40 -6.68
CA CYS A 122 -6.48 -1.19 -7.40
C CYS A 122 -6.49 -1.42 -8.92
N PHE A 123 -5.52 -2.16 -9.46
CA PHE A 123 -5.49 -2.47 -10.89
C PHE A 123 -6.73 -3.24 -11.36
N PHE A 124 -7.16 -4.24 -10.59
CA PHE A 124 -8.37 -5.03 -10.86
C PHE A 124 -9.64 -4.16 -10.82
N LEU A 125 -9.73 -3.21 -9.90
CA LEU A 125 -10.85 -2.26 -9.84
C LEU A 125 -11.03 -1.47 -11.15
N TYR A 126 -9.94 -1.12 -11.83
CA TYR A 126 -9.98 -0.42 -13.12
C TYR A 126 -10.14 -1.35 -14.33
N ASN A 127 -9.95 -2.67 -14.16
CA ASN A 127 -9.97 -3.66 -15.23
C ASN A 127 -10.79 -4.90 -14.82
N PRO A 128 -12.11 -4.78 -14.63
CA PRO A 128 -12.95 -5.86 -14.11
C PRO A 128 -13.33 -6.95 -15.15
N ASN A 129 -12.64 -7.03 -16.30
CA ASN A 129 -13.00 -7.87 -17.44
C ASN A 129 -12.40 -9.28 -17.38
#